data_AF-A0A349WBB8-F1
#
_entry.id   AF-A0A349WBB8-F1
#
_cell.length_a   1.000
_cell.length_b   1.000
_cell.length_c   1.000
_cell.angle_alpha   90.00
_cell.angle_beta   90.00
_cell.angle_gamma   90.00
#
_symmetry.space_group_name_H-M   'P 1'
#
loop_
_entity.id
_entity.type
_entity.pdbx_description
1 polymer ?
#
loop_
_entity_poly.entity_id
_entity_poly.type
_entity_poly.pdbx_seq_one_letter_code
_entity_poly.pdbx_strand_id
1 'polypeptide(L)' 'LLRRMPDDAEATAQQLFAALRGFDDAGVRLIWIETPPDTPDWEGVRDRLQRAAAA' A
#
# COMPACT_ATOMS: atom_id res chain seq x y z
N LEU A 1 -11.01 6.67 -7.13
CA LEU A 1 -11.29 5.79 -5.97
C LEU A 1 -10.36 6.22 -4.83
N LEU A 2 -10.80 6.16 -3.58
CA LEU A 2 -9.98 6.49 -2.41
C LEU A 2 -10.13 5.37 -1.36
N ARG A 3 -9.01 4.94 -0.78
CA ARG A 3 -8.98 3.96 0.31
C ARG A 3 -8.20 4.55 1.49
N ARG A 4 -8.86 4.71 2.63
CA ARG A 4 -8.18 5.00 3.90
C ARG A 4 -7.46 3.73 4.35
N MET A 5 -6.17 3.84 4.62
CA MET A 5 -5.38 2.77 5.23
C MET A 5 -5.32 2.96 6.75
N PRO A 6 -5.12 1.88 7.52
CA PRO A 6 -4.85 1.98 8.95
C PRO A 6 -3.62 2.84 9.23
N ASP A 7 -3.59 3.46 10.40
CA ASP A 7 -2.42 4.24 10.87
C ASP A 7 -1.38 3.36 11.59
N ASP A 8 -1.59 2.03 11.60
CA ASP A 8 -0.71 1.01 12.18
C ASP A 8 -0.03 0.17 11.07
N ALA A 9 1.25 -0.14 11.27
CA ALA A 9 2.07 -0.83 10.27
C ALA A 9 1.61 -2.27 10.01
N GLU A 10 1.28 -3.03 11.05
CA GLU A 10 0.86 -4.43 10.93
C GLU A 10 -0.49 -4.52 10.22
N ALA A 11 -1.46 -3.74 10.66
CA ALA A 11 -2.78 -3.67 10.04
C ALA A 11 -2.68 -3.20 8.58
N THR A 12 -1.78 -2.27 8.27
CA THR A 12 -1.52 -1.84 6.89
C THR A 12 -0.93 -2.98 6.06
N ALA A 13 0.08 -3.69 6.56
CA ALA A 13 0.69 -4.81 5.85
C ALA A 13 -0.32 -5.92 5.50
N GLN A 14 -1.25 -6.21 6.42
CA GLN A 14 -2.31 -7.19 6.20
C GLN A 14 -3.31 -6.76 5.12
N GLN A 15 -3.65 -5.47 5.05
CA GLN A 15 -4.68 -4.97 4.13
C GLN A 15 -4.14 -4.54 2.76
N LEU A 16 -2.85 -4.23 2.66
CA LEU A 16 -2.25 -3.57 1.49
C LEU A 16 -2.56 -4.28 0.17
N PHE A 17 -2.34 -5.59 0.09
CA PHE A 17 -2.55 -6.33 -1.17
C PHE A 17 -4.02 -6.41 -1.58
N ALA A 18 -4.95 -6.45 -0.63
CA ALA A 18 -6.37 -6.41 -0.95
C ALA A 18 -6.76 -5.04 -1.52
N ALA A 19 -6.22 -3.96 -0.95
CA ALA A 19 -6.46 -2.61 -1.46
C ALA A 19 -5.88 -2.40 -2.86
N LEU A 20 -4.63 -2.81 -3.11
CA LEU A 20 -3.99 -2.69 -4.42
C LEU A 20 -4.75 -3.47 -5.49
N ARG A 21 -5.10 -4.74 -5.22
CA ARG A 21 -5.89 -5.55 -6.17
C ARG A 21 -7.25 -4.93 -6.46
N GLY A 22 -7.91 -4.35 -5.47
CA GLY A 22 -9.18 -3.64 -5.69
C GLY A 22 -9.04 -2.43 -6.62
N PHE A 23 -7.87 -1.79 -6.69
CA PHE A 23 -7.60 -0.74 -7.66
C PHE A 23 -7.24 -1.31 -9.05
N ASP A 24 -6.49 -2.40 -9.11
CA ASP A 24 -6.18 -3.11 -10.36
C ASP A 24 -7.47 -3.58 -11.05
N ASP A 25 -8.38 -4.19 -10.29
CA ASP A 25 -9.70 -4.64 -10.78
C ASP A 25 -10.56 -3.46 -11.30
N ALA A 26 -10.36 -2.27 -10.74
CA ALA A 26 -11.01 -1.05 -11.21
C ALA A 26 -10.35 -0.43 -12.44
N GLY A 27 -9.22 -0.99 -12.91
CA GLY A 27 -8.53 -0.55 -14.13
C GLY A 27 -7.92 0.84 -14.04
N VAL A 28 -7.56 1.31 -12.84
CA VAL A 28 -6.94 2.64 -12.68
C VAL A 28 -5.53 2.65 -13.30
N ARG A 29 -5.16 3.80 -13.87
CA ARG A 29 -3.87 3.96 -14.55
C ARG A 29 -2.71 4.28 -13.60
N LEU A 30 -3.01 4.86 -12.44
CA LEU A 30 -2.05 5.31 -11.44
C LEU A 30 -2.67 5.14 -10.06
N ILE A 31 -1.85 4.73 -9.10
CA ILE A 31 -2.18 4.69 -7.67
C ILE A 31 -1.21 5.62 -6.95
N TRP A 32 -1.75 6.56 -6.18
CA TRP A 32 -0.98 7.47 -5.36
C TRP A 32 -1.07 7.02 -3.91
N ILE A 33 0.07 6.94 -3.24
CA ILE A 33 0.19 6.43 -1.87
C ILE A 33 0.96 7.47 -1.07
N GLU A 34 0.42 7.84 0.09
CA GLU A 34 1.14 8.68 1.05
C GLU A 34 2.39 7.94 1.51
N THR A 35 3.52 8.65 1.61
CA THR A 35 4.78 8.05 2.04
C THR A 35 4.62 7.47 3.45
N PRO A 36 4.81 6.15 3.65
CA PRO A 36 4.74 5.58 4.99
C PRO A 36 5.80 6.19 5.90
N PRO A 37 5.56 6.28 7.22
CA PRO A 37 6.56 6.74 8.19
C PRO A 37 7.91 6.03 8.00
N ASP A 38 9.01 6.75 8.15
CA ASP A 38 10.37 6.18 8.04
C ASP A 38 10.85 5.59 9.38
N THR A 39 10.11 4.60 9.86
CA THR A 39 10.41 3.86 11.09
C THR A 39 10.50 2.35 10.79
N PRO A 40 11.17 1.56 11.67
CA PRO A 40 11.46 0.14 11.40
C PRO A 40 10.22 -0.75 11.24
N ASP A 41 9.16 -0.49 12.00
CA ASP A 41 7.87 -1.17 11.92
C ASP A 41 7.22 -1.07 10.52
N TRP A 42 7.48 0.01 9.80
CA TRP A 42 6.94 0.25 8.45
C TRP A 42 7.84 -0.27 7.31
N GLU A 43 9.04 -0.80 7.59
CA GLU A 43 9.96 -1.31 6.56
C GLU A 43 9.30 -2.36 5.67
N GLY A 44 8.56 -3.30 6.27
CA GLY A 44 7.86 -4.35 5.53
C GLY A 44 6.75 -3.83 4.63
N VAL A 45 6.11 -2.71 4.98
CA VAL A 45 5.11 -2.04 4.13
C VAL A 45 5.81 -1.33 2.98
N ARG A 46 6.88 -0.57 3.25
CA ARG A 46 7.65 0.16 2.23
C ARG A 46 8.22 -0.77 1.16
N ASP A 47 8.83 -1.88 1.58
CA ASP A 47 9.37 -2.89 0.67
C ASP A 47 8.29 -3.48 -0.25
N ARG A 48 7.12 -3.82 0.29
CA ARG A 48 5.99 -4.33 -0.52
C ARG A 48 5.49 -3.30 -1.52
N LEU A 49 5.38 -2.04 -1.11
CA LEU A 49 5.00 -0.94 -2.01
C LEU A 49 6.00 -0.76 -3.15
N GLN A 50 7.29 -0.80 -2.86
CA GLN A 50 8.35 -0.71 -3.87
C GLN A 50 8.26 -1.85 -4.88
N ARG A 51 8.03 -3.09 -4.41
CA ARG A 51 7.84 -4.24 -5.30
C ARG A 51 6.59 -4.11 -6.16
N ALA A 52 5.48 -3.66 -5.59
CA ALA A 52 4.24 -3.45 -6.33
C ALA A 52 4.39 -2.36 -7.41
N ALA A 53 5.17 -1.31 -7.15
CA ALA A 53 5.43 -0.23 -8.11
C ALA A 53 6.40 -0.62 -9.24
N ALA A 54 7.17 -1.70 -9.06
CA ALA A 54 8.16 -2.16 -10.03
C ALA A 54 7.64 -3.31 -10.93
N ALA A 55 6.44 -3.84 -10.65
CA ALA A 55 5.79 -4.91 -11.40
C ALA A 55 5.04 -4.39 -12.63
#